data_AF-A0A7G7KT01-F1
#
_entry.id   AF-A0A7G7KT01-F1
#
_cell.length_a   1.000
_cell.length_b   1.000
_cell.length_c   1.000
_cell.angle_alpha   90.00
_cell.angle_beta   90.00
_cell.angle_gamma   90.00
#
_symmetry.space_group_name_H-M   'P 1'
#
loop_
_entity.id
_entity.type
_entity.pdbx_description
1 polymer ?
#
loop_
_entity_poly.entity_id
_entity_poly.type
_entity_poly.pdbx_seq_one_letter_code
_entity_poly.pdbx_strand_id
1 'polypeptide(L)'
;MGGIQLGFVLDLLLATALGMVVLARVNEPRTLWLLRGYLTLVALAWVVQRYANLPLTSKLVDALVMACSLALAILWQGELRRLMELLGTGRLDVLFGSQRANKLASSSVGVLSEAAGRLSQIRRGGLIVLDLGSDLRPEDFLNPGIALDAQLSVDLLLNLFAIDTPLHDGAVLVKGNRILSAGVILPLSRQGLNRYGTRHLAALGITERFDRCLCIVVSEETGTLSLAKQGRLERPITSSRLQDLLSEALAQAPKSATKSAGRSVSVDSSEPLA
;
A
#
# COMPACT_ATOMS: atom_id res chain seq x y z
N MET A 1 3.97 -36.55 39.49
CA MET A 1 4.40 -35.44 38.61
C MET A 1 3.74 -35.65 37.26
N GLY A 2 2.61 -34.98 37.04
CA GLY A 2 1.75 -35.22 35.89
C GLY A 2 2.36 -34.65 34.62
N GLY A 3 2.61 -35.51 33.63
CA GLY A 3 2.96 -35.08 32.29
C GLY A 3 1.83 -34.19 31.77
N ILE A 4 2.16 -32.95 31.44
CA ILE A 4 1.22 -32.04 30.78
C ILE A 4 0.74 -32.78 29.53
N GLN A 5 -0.54 -33.14 29.52
CA GLN A 5 -1.13 -33.91 28.44
C GLN A 5 -0.85 -33.14 27.14
N LEU A 6 -0.15 -33.76 26.20
CA LEU A 6 0.25 -33.15 24.93
C LEU A 6 -0.94 -32.47 24.23
N GLY A 7 -2.14 -33.01 24.42
CA GLY A 7 -3.39 -32.40 23.96
C GLY A 7 -3.67 -31.01 24.55
N PHE A 8 -3.39 -30.76 25.83
CA PHE A 8 -3.57 -29.45 26.47
C PHE A 8 -2.56 -28.43 25.95
N VAL A 9 -1.32 -28.85 25.71
CA VAL A 9 -0.30 -27.97 25.10
C VAL A 9 -0.67 -27.65 23.65
N LEU A 10 -1.12 -28.64 22.88
CA LEU A 10 -1.54 -28.47 21.50
C LEU A 10 -2.76 -27.55 21.41
N ASP A 11 -3.75 -27.76 22.27
CA ASP A 11 -4.97 -26.95 22.36
C ASP A 11 -4.65 -25.50 22.76
N LEU A 12 -3.77 -25.30 23.75
CA LEU A 12 -3.31 -23.97 24.15
C LEU A 12 -2.57 -23.26 23.02
N LEU A 13 -1.70 -23.96 22.29
CA LEU A 13 -0.95 -23.40 21.16
C LEU A 13 -1.89 -23.04 20.01
N LEU A 14 -2.86 -23.91 19.70
CA LEU A 14 -3.87 -23.68 18.67
C LEU A 14 -4.78 -22.51 19.03
N ALA A 15 -5.28 -22.45 20.27
CA ALA A 15 -6.12 -21.36 20.77
C ALA A 15 -5.36 -20.03 20.77
N THR A 16 -4.09 -20.03 21.18
CA THR A 16 -3.24 -18.82 21.18
C THR A 16 -2.91 -18.38 19.76
N ALA A 17 -2.61 -19.31 18.86
CA ALA A 17 -2.37 -19.00 17.45
C ALA A 17 -3.64 -18.44 16.77
N LEU A 18 -4.80 -19.04 17.04
CA LEU A 18 -6.09 -18.56 16.53
C LEU A 18 -6.39 -17.15 17.07
N GLY A 19 -6.20 -16.93 18.37
CA GLY A 19 -6.34 -15.62 19.00
C GLY A 19 -5.41 -14.58 18.40
N MET A 20 -4.13 -14.90 18.21
CA MET A 20 -3.13 -14.02 17.58
C MET A 20 -3.50 -13.68 16.13
N VAL A 21 -4.00 -14.65 15.36
CA VAL A 21 -4.44 -14.42 13.97
C VAL A 21 -5.67 -13.52 13.93
N VAL A 22 -6.64 -13.71 14.84
CA VAL A 22 -7.83 -12.86 14.92
C VAL A 22 -7.45 -11.45 15.39
N LEU A 23 -6.65 -11.30 16.44
CA LEU A 23 -6.19 -10.01 16.95
C LEU A 23 -5.36 -9.23 15.92
N ALA A 24 -4.46 -9.91 15.19
CA ALA A 24 -3.67 -9.28 14.13
C ALA A 24 -4.52 -8.81 12.94
N ARG A 25 -5.78 -9.24 12.83
CA ARG A 25 -6.72 -8.80 11.79
C ARG A 25 -7.55 -7.60 12.21
N VAL A 26 -7.62 -7.30 13.50
CA VAL A 26 -8.32 -6.13 14.03
C VAL A 26 -7.37 -4.93 13.98
N ASN A 27 -7.34 -4.27 12.83
CA ASN A 27 -6.50 -3.07 12.62
C ASN A 27 -7.22 -1.75 12.96
N GLU A 28 -8.51 -1.80 13.29
CA GLU A 28 -9.26 -0.60 13.67
C GLU A 28 -9.09 -0.30 15.17
N PRO A 29 -8.60 0.91 15.53
CA PRO A 29 -8.39 1.26 16.92
C PRO A 29 -9.68 1.14 17.74
N ARG A 30 -10.84 1.49 17.16
CA ARG A 30 -12.16 1.41 17.81
C ARG A 30 -12.54 -0.02 18.23
N THR A 31 -12.23 -1.01 17.41
CA THR A 31 -12.53 -2.42 17.67
C THR A 31 -11.58 -3.01 18.72
N LEU A 32 -10.32 -2.55 18.77
CA LEU A 32 -9.39 -2.89 19.84
C LEU A 32 -9.86 -2.39 21.21
N TRP A 33 -10.41 -1.17 21.29
CA TRP A 33 -10.98 -0.64 22.55
C TRP A 33 -12.18 -1.47 23.04
N LEU A 34 -13.08 -1.86 22.13
CA LEU A 34 -14.24 -2.71 22.45
C LEU A 34 -13.83 -4.10 22.91
N LEU A 35 -12.88 -4.73 22.20
CA LEU A 35 -12.38 -6.06 22.54
C LEU A 35 -11.67 -6.05 23.91
N ARG A 36 -10.85 -5.02 24.17
CA ARG A 36 -10.16 -4.85 25.46
C ARG A 36 -11.15 -4.65 26.60
N GLY A 37 -12.21 -3.87 26.38
CA GLY A 37 -13.31 -3.69 27.33
C GLY A 37 -14.05 -4.99 27.66
N TYR A 38 -14.40 -5.79 26.65
CA TYR A 38 -15.02 -7.11 26.85
C TYR A 38 -14.08 -8.06 27.61
N LEU A 39 -12.79 -8.10 27.26
CA LEU A 39 -11.81 -8.94 27.93
C LEU A 39 -11.63 -8.55 29.41
N THR A 40 -11.62 -7.26 29.72
CA THR A 40 -11.59 -6.77 31.11
C THR A 40 -12.85 -7.14 31.88
N LEU A 41 -14.02 -7.10 31.23
CA LEU A 41 -15.29 -7.48 31.85
C LEU A 41 -15.34 -8.98 32.17
N VAL A 42 -14.87 -9.84 31.25
CA VAL A 42 -14.76 -11.28 31.48
C VAL A 42 -13.72 -11.61 32.55
N ALA A 43 -12.58 -10.92 32.57
CA ALA A 43 -11.57 -11.09 33.62
C ALA A 43 -12.11 -10.69 34.99
N LEU A 44 -12.85 -9.59 35.08
CA LEU A 44 -13.50 -9.16 36.32
C LEU A 44 -14.56 -10.16 36.78
N ALA A 45 -15.36 -10.70 35.84
CA ALA A 45 -16.33 -11.75 36.13
C ALA A 45 -15.67 -13.00 36.72
N TRP A 46 -14.55 -13.45 36.12
CA TRP A 46 -13.79 -14.59 36.61
C TRP A 46 -13.22 -14.36 38.02
N VAL A 47 -12.71 -13.15 38.30
CA VAL A 47 -12.21 -12.77 39.63
C VAL A 47 -13.33 -12.75 40.67
N VAL A 48 -14.49 -12.16 40.35
CA VAL A 48 -15.66 -12.14 41.23
C VAL A 48 -16.13 -13.57 41.52
N GLN A 49 -16.21 -14.43 40.50
CA GLN A 49 -16.58 -15.84 40.67
C GLN A 49 -15.61 -16.62 41.57
N ARG A 50 -14.30 -16.30 41.47
CA ARG A 50 -13.23 -17.05 42.15
C ARG A 50 -13.01 -16.61 43.60
N TYR A 51 -13.21 -15.32 43.89
CA TYR A 51 -12.86 -14.70 45.19
C TYR A 51 -14.07 -14.18 45.98
N ALA A 52 -15.19 -13.83 45.34
CA ALA A 52 -16.37 -13.31 46.00
C ALA A 52 -17.52 -14.33 45.91
N ASN A 53 -17.81 -15.01 47.03
CA ASN A 53 -18.84 -16.04 47.13
C ASN A 53 -20.27 -15.42 47.22
N LEU A 54 -20.56 -14.45 46.36
CA LEU A 54 -21.79 -13.64 46.35
C LEU A 54 -22.74 -14.14 45.23
N PRO A 55 -23.84 -14.83 45.58
CA PRO A 55 -24.69 -15.50 44.59
C PRO A 55 -25.53 -14.55 43.73
N LEU A 56 -25.84 -13.34 44.20
CA LEU A 56 -26.61 -12.36 43.43
C LEU A 56 -25.74 -11.63 42.39
N THR A 57 -24.52 -11.26 42.77
CA THR A 57 -23.61 -10.51 41.90
C THR A 57 -23.05 -11.40 40.79
N SER A 58 -22.78 -12.69 41.05
CA SER A 58 -22.37 -13.63 40.00
C SER A 58 -23.46 -13.79 38.92
N LYS A 59 -24.73 -13.93 39.33
CA LYS A 59 -25.86 -14.01 38.40
C LYS A 59 -26.05 -12.74 37.57
N LEU A 60 -25.86 -11.56 38.18
CA LEU A 60 -25.93 -10.28 37.46
C LEU A 60 -24.80 -10.15 36.44
N VAL A 61 -23.58 -10.52 36.83
CA VAL A 61 -22.40 -10.49 35.97
C VAL A 61 -22.52 -11.49 34.82
N ASP A 62 -22.99 -12.72 35.07
CA ASP A 62 -23.27 -13.71 34.03
C ASP A 62 -24.28 -13.20 33.00
N ALA A 63 -25.36 -12.55 33.47
CA ALA A 63 -26.36 -11.94 32.58
C ALA A 63 -25.76 -10.81 31.74
N LEU A 64 -24.91 -9.98 32.34
CA LEU A 64 -24.21 -8.90 31.64
C LEU A 64 -23.23 -9.45 30.60
N VAL A 65 -22.45 -10.47 30.93
CA VAL A 65 -21.53 -11.16 30.00
C VAL A 65 -22.31 -11.76 28.84
N MET A 66 -23.45 -12.43 29.08
CA MET A 66 -24.31 -12.93 28.00
C MET A 66 -24.81 -11.81 27.09
N ALA A 67 -25.32 -10.72 27.65
CA ALA A 67 -25.83 -9.59 26.86
C ALA A 67 -24.71 -8.94 26.03
N CYS A 68 -23.53 -8.71 26.62
CA CYS A 68 -22.37 -8.17 25.92
C CYS A 68 -21.85 -9.12 24.83
N SER A 69 -21.87 -10.43 25.07
CA SER A 69 -21.48 -11.44 24.09
C SER A 69 -22.40 -11.43 22.87
N LEU A 70 -23.72 -11.34 23.10
CA LEU A 70 -24.71 -11.25 22.02
C LEU A 70 -24.53 -9.96 21.21
N ALA A 71 -24.34 -8.82 21.87
CA ALA A 71 -24.09 -7.55 21.21
C ALA A 71 -22.80 -7.58 20.37
N LEU A 72 -21.74 -8.20 20.89
CA LEU A 72 -20.48 -8.36 20.17
C LEU A 72 -20.63 -9.27 18.95
N ALA A 73 -21.39 -10.37 19.06
CA ALA A 73 -21.67 -11.27 17.95
C ALA A 73 -22.44 -10.57 16.80
N ILE A 74 -23.42 -9.73 17.15
CA ILE A 74 -24.17 -8.92 16.17
C ILE A 74 -23.25 -7.89 15.51
N LEU A 75 -22.39 -7.22 16.30
CA LEU A 75 -21.46 -6.22 15.77
C LEU A 75 -20.39 -6.84 14.85
N TRP A 76 -19.92 -8.05 15.16
CA TRP A 76 -18.95 -8.79 14.37
C TRP A 76 -19.55 -9.56 13.17
N GLN A 77 -20.85 -9.46 12.93
CA GLN A 77 -21.50 -10.14 11.80
C GLN A 77 -20.85 -9.77 10.45
N GLY A 78 -20.42 -8.52 10.28
CA GLY A 78 -19.72 -8.05 9.08
C GLY A 78 -18.36 -8.73 8.87
N GLU A 79 -17.53 -8.76 9.92
CA GLU A 79 -16.19 -9.37 9.91
C GLU A 79 -16.24 -10.88 9.75
N LEU A 80 -17.16 -11.57 10.44
CA LEU A 80 -17.33 -13.03 10.28
C LEU A 80 -17.75 -13.38 8.85
N ARG A 81 -18.67 -12.61 8.26
CA ARG A 81 -19.07 -12.78 6.86
C ARG A 81 -17.87 -12.63 5.93
N ARG A 82 -17.07 -11.58 6.12
CA ARG A 82 -15.86 -11.33 5.33
C ARG A 82 -14.82 -12.44 5.49
N LEU A 83 -14.65 -12.98 6.70
CA LEU A 83 -13.79 -14.14 6.96
C LEU A 83 -14.30 -15.40 6.26
N MET A 84 -15.61 -15.64 6.28
CA MET A 84 -16.23 -16.78 5.59
C MET A 84 -16.14 -16.66 4.08
N GLU A 85 -16.30 -15.46 3.51
CA GLU A 85 -16.08 -15.18 2.10
C GLU A 85 -14.62 -15.45 1.69
N LEU A 86 -13.66 -15.07 2.54
CA LEU A 86 -12.24 -15.32 2.30
C LEU A 86 -11.87 -16.81 2.43
N LEU A 87 -12.48 -17.54 3.36
CA LEU A 87 -12.32 -19.00 3.48
C LEU A 87 -12.98 -19.74 2.32
N GLY A 88 -14.19 -19.33 1.92
CA GLY A 88 -14.97 -19.96 0.85
C GLY A 88 -14.36 -19.75 -0.55
N THR A 89 -13.59 -18.69 -0.76
CA THR A 89 -12.90 -18.44 -2.03
C THR A 89 -11.56 -19.16 -2.17
N GLY A 90 -11.13 -19.96 -1.17
CA GLY A 90 -9.88 -20.73 -1.21
C GLY A 90 -8.61 -19.87 -1.22
N ARG A 91 -8.73 -18.56 -1.00
CA ARG A 91 -7.63 -17.59 -1.04
C ARG A 91 -6.89 -17.50 0.32
N LEU A 92 -6.49 -18.66 0.85
CA LEU A 92 -5.64 -18.76 2.05
C LEU A 92 -4.27 -18.06 1.86
N ASP A 93 -3.87 -17.85 0.61
CA ASP A 93 -2.66 -17.13 0.21
C ASP A 93 -2.70 -15.61 0.58
N VAL A 94 -3.88 -15.06 0.86
CA VAL A 94 -4.04 -13.69 1.39
C VAL A 94 -3.75 -13.65 2.90
N LEU A 95 -3.84 -14.79 3.60
CA LEU A 95 -3.45 -14.91 5.01
C LEU A 95 -1.93 -15.04 5.19
N PHE A 96 -1.23 -15.71 4.28
CA PHE A 96 0.22 -15.94 4.32
C PHE A 96 0.93 -15.03 3.31
N GLY A 97 1.17 -13.78 3.70
CA GLY A 97 1.56 -12.65 2.83
C GLY A 97 2.88 -12.73 2.04
N SER A 98 3.26 -13.85 1.43
CA SER A 98 4.49 -13.96 0.62
C SER A 98 4.30 -13.74 -0.89
N GLN A 99 3.07 -13.85 -1.41
CA GLN A 99 2.76 -13.64 -2.84
C GLN A 99 2.39 -12.19 -3.21
N ARG A 100 2.32 -11.27 -2.24
CA ARG A 100 1.91 -9.86 -2.45
C ARG A 100 2.80 -9.13 -3.46
N ALA A 101 4.11 -9.34 -3.46
CA ALA A 101 5.02 -8.55 -4.31
C ALA A 101 4.77 -8.76 -5.82
N ASN A 102 4.48 -10.00 -6.25
CA ASN A 102 4.31 -10.29 -7.68
C ASN A 102 2.90 -9.91 -8.19
N LYS A 103 1.88 -10.04 -7.34
CA LYS A 103 0.50 -9.67 -7.69
C LYS A 103 0.23 -8.17 -7.58
N LEU A 104 0.91 -7.46 -6.67
CA LEU A 104 0.84 -6.00 -6.61
C LEU A 104 1.53 -5.37 -7.83
N ALA A 105 2.69 -5.89 -8.25
CA ALA A 105 3.37 -5.41 -9.47
C ALA A 105 2.50 -5.60 -10.73
N SER A 106 1.86 -6.76 -10.90
CA SER A 106 0.92 -6.99 -12.00
C SER A 106 -0.34 -6.11 -11.90
N SER A 107 -0.80 -5.81 -10.67
CA SER A 107 -1.93 -4.91 -10.44
C SER A 107 -1.59 -3.47 -10.79
N SER A 108 -0.37 -2.99 -10.48
CA SER A 108 0.03 -1.62 -10.75
C SER A 108 0.13 -1.34 -12.25
N VAL A 109 0.68 -2.29 -13.02
CA VAL A 109 0.75 -2.17 -14.49
C VAL A 109 -0.65 -2.05 -15.09
N GLY A 110 -1.59 -2.92 -14.70
CA GLY A 110 -2.97 -2.86 -15.18
C GLY A 110 -3.67 -1.55 -14.85
N VAL A 111 -3.50 -1.04 -13.62
CA VAL A 111 -4.05 0.25 -13.18
C VAL A 111 -3.46 1.41 -13.98
N LEU A 112 -2.13 1.43 -14.21
CA LEU A 112 -1.47 2.47 -15.00
C LEU A 112 -1.91 2.46 -16.46
N SER A 113 -1.97 1.28 -17.09
CA SER A 113 -2.40 1.14 -18.49
C SER A 113 -3.86 1.52 -18.68
N GLU A 114 -4.74 1.14 -17.73
CA GLU A 114 -6.15 1.50 -17.76
C GLU A 114 -6.36 2.99 -17.54
N ALA A 115 -5.69 3.59 -16.54
CA ALA A 115 -5.76 5.01 -16.29
C ALA A 115 -5.24 5.83 -17.48
N ALA A 116 -4.09 5.47 -18.05
CA ALA A 116 -3.55 6.12 -19.24
C ALA A 116 -4.52 6.00 -20.44
N GLY A 117 -5.10 4.81 -20.67
CA GLY A 117 -6.10 4.61 -21.71
C GLY A 117 -7.34 5.49 -21.54
N ARG A 118 -7.85 5.60 -20.31
CA ARG A 118 -9.00 6.48 -20.01
C ARG A 118 -8.64 7.96 -20.19
N LEU A 119 -7.47 8.42 -19.71
CA LEU A 119 -6.97 9.78 -19.94
C LEU A 119 -6.84 10.11 -21.43
N SER A 120 -6.34 9.16 -22.22
CA SER A 120 -6.23 9.26 -23.68
C SER A 120 -7.60 9.44 -24.35
N GLN A 121 -8.60 8.63 -23.96
CA GLN A 121 -9.97 8.72 -24.51
C GLN A 121 -10.62 10.08 -24.25
N ILE A 122 -10.43 10.63 -23.05
CA ILE A 122 -10.96 11.95 -22.67
C ILE A 122 -10.03 13.11 -23.06
N ARG A 123 -8.94 12.83 -23.80
CA ARG A 123 -7.88 13.77 -24.21
C ARG A 123 -7.38 14.68 -23.09
N ARG A 124 -7.14 14.09 -21.91
CA ARG A 124 -6.53 14.81 -20.79
C ARG A 124 -5.03 14.57 -20.75
N GLY A 125 -4.29 15.67 -20.65
CA GLY A 125 -2.84 15.65 -20.48
C GLY A 125 -2.46 14.96 -19.18
N GLY A 126 -1.52 14.02 -19.24
CA GLY A 126 -1.08 13.27 -18.08
C GLY A 126 0.40 12.94 -18.16
N LEU A 127 1.09 12.98 -17.02
CA LEU A 127 2.51 12.65 -16.91
C LEU A 127 2.73 11.81 -15.65
N ILE A 128 2.96 10.52 -15.84
CA ILE A 128 3.15 9.57 -14.74
C ILE A 128 4.59 9.06 -14.78
N VAL A 129 5.31 9.26 -13.69
CA VAL A 129 6.69 8.81 -13.50
C VAL A 129 6.68 7.56 -12.65
N LEU A 130 7.25 6.48 -13.15
CA LEU A 130 7.38 5.20 -12.47
C LEU A 130 8.83 4.97 -12.05
N ASP A 131 9.06 4.91 -10.73
CA ASP A 131 10.34 4.55 -10.14
C ASP A 131 10.48 3.01 -10.06
N LEU A 132 11.49 2.46 -10.77
CA LEU A 132 11.85 1.04 -10.72
C LEU A 132 13.01 0.73 -9.77
N GLY A 133 13.41 1.67 -8.92
CA GLY A 133 14.54 1.53 -8.00
C GLY A 133 15.73 2.43 -8.35
N SER A 134 15.46 3.60 -8.92
CA SER A 134 16.46 4.68 -9.06
C SER A 134 16.68 5.43 -7.74
N ASP A 135 15.81 5.20 -6.75
CA ASP A 135 15.77 5.92 -5.48
C ASP A 135 15.70 7.44 -5.69
N LEU A 136 14.73 7.86 -6.51
CA LEU A 136 14.47 9.26 -6.82
C LEU A 136 14.27 10.06 -5.53
N ARG A 137 15.16 11.00 -5.26
CA ARG A 137 15.09 11.85 -4.07
C ARG A 137 14.32 13.13 -4.40
N PRO A 138 13.71 13.77 -3.40
CA PRO A 138 13.06 15.07 -3.57
C PRO A 138 13.96 16.13 -4.23
N GLU A 139 15.28 16.02 -4.03
CA GLU A 139 16.32 16.91 -4.56
C GLU A 139 16.55 16.76 -6.07
N ASP A 140 16.13 15.64 -6.67
CA ASP A 140 16.32 15.37 -8.10
C ASP A 140 15.30 16.13 -8.97
N PHE A 141 14.23 16.63 -8.34
CA PHE A 141 13.13 17.35 -8.96
C PHE A 141 13.32 18.87 -8.82
N LEU A 142 12.80 19.65 -9.78
CA LEU A 142 12.78 21.11 -9.66
C LEU A 142 11.80 21.57 -8.56
N ASN A 143 10.70 20.84 -8.42
CA ASN A 143 9.78 20.96 -7.29
C ASN A 143 9.22 19.56 -6.96
N PRO A 144 9.41 19.06 -5.72
CA PRO A 144 8.94 17.72 -5.34
C PRO A 144 7.42 17.57 -5.25
N GLY A 145 6.66 18.66 -5.42
CA GLY A 145 5.19 18.64 -5.43
C GLY A 145 4.59 18.36 -4.05
N ILE A 146 3.34 17.89 -4.03
CA ILE A 146 2.62 17.52 -2.80
C ILE A 146 2.80 16.03 -2.54
N ALA A 147 3.35 15.68 -1.37
CA ALA A 147 3.42 14.30 -0.91
C ALA A 147 2.01 13.78 -0.59
N LEU A 148 1.63 12.66 -1.19
CA LEU A 148 0.32 12.03 -1.03
C LEU A 148 0.39 10.70 -0.27
N ASP A 149 1.43 9.91 -0.53
CA ASP A 149 1.59 8.53 -0.04
C ASP A 149 0.30 7.67 -0.16
N ALA A 150 -0.40 7.82 -1.29
CA ALA A 150 -1.69 7.20 -1.52
C ALA A 150 -1.57 5.83 -2.20
N GLN A 151 -2.58 4.97 -2.03
CA GLN A 151 -2.65 3.71 -2.76
C GLN A 151 -2.97 3.97 -4.24
N LEU A 152 -2.25 3.30 -5.14
CA LEU A 152 -2.46 3.44 -6.58
C LEU A 152 -3.86 2.94 -6.98
N SER A 153 -4.65 3.80 -7.62
CA SER A 153 -5.96 3.47 -8.18
C SER A 153 -6.24 4.25 -9.46
N VAL A 154 -7.09 3.71 -10.34
CA VAL A 154 -7.45 4.33 -11.61
C VAL A 154 -8.15 5.67 -11.37
N ASP A 155 -9.14 5.68 -10.47
CA ASP A 155 -9.94 6.88 -10.18
C ASP A 155 -9.10 7.99 -9.54
N LEU A 156 -8.12 7.65 -8.71
CA LEU A 156 -7.22 8.64 -8.12
C LEU A 156 -6.34 9.29 -9.20
N LEU A 157 -5.76 8.50 -10.10
CA LEU A 157 -4.98 9.03 -11.21
C LEU A 157 -5.81 9.95 -12.11
N LEU A 158 -7.05 9.57 -12.44
CA LEU A 158 -7.95 10.40 -13.23
C LEU A 158 -8.28 11.74 -12.55
N ASN A 159 -8.43 11.74 -11.23
CA ASN A 159 -8.68 12.95 -10.46
C ASN A 159 -7.44 13.84 -10.32
N LEU A 160 -6.24 13.26 -10.18
CA LEU A 160 -4.99 14.02 -10.12
C LEU A 160 -4.69 14.78 -11.41
N PHE A 161 -5.15 14.27 -12.56
CA PHE A 161 -5.08 14.95 -13.86
C PHE A 161 -6.41 15.60 -14.28
N ALA A 162 -7.30 15.89 -13.33
CA ALA A 162 -8.52 16.63 -13.62
C ALA A 162 -8.21 18.11 -13.88
N ILE A 163 -8.95 18.68 -14.84
CA ILE A 163 -8.87 20.11 -15.21
C ILE A 163 -9.18 20.97 -13.98
N ASP A 164 -8.51 22.12 -13.86
CA ASP A 164 -8.70 23.12 -12.79
C ASP A 164 -8.25 22.66 -11.38
N THR A 165 -7.40 21.64 -11.28
CA THR A 165 -6.81 21.25 -9.99
C THR A 165 -5.36 21.75 -9.88
N PRO A 166 -4.87 22.21 -8.72
CA PRO A 166 -3.48 22.67 -8.60
C PRO A 166 -2.43 21.58 -8.87
N LEU A 167 -2.84 20.30 -8.95
CA LEU A 167 -1.97 19.14 -9.14
C LEU A 167 -1.85 18.68 -10.60
N HIS A 168 -2.73 19.13 -11.51
CA HIS A 168 -2.76 18.63 -12.90
C HIS A 168 -1.60 19.12 -13.78
N ASP A 169 -0.92 20.20 -13.38
CA ASP A 169 0.17 20.84 -14.12
C ASP A 169 1.56 20.25 -13.79
N GLY A 170 1.61 19.08 -13.17
CA GLY A 170 2.86 18.39 -12.87
C GLY A 170 2.80 16.89 -13.12
N ALA A 171 3.92 16.24 -12.82
CA ALA A 171 4.05 14.80 -12.87
C ALA A 171 3.51 14.14 -11.59
N VAL A 172 3.01 12.91 -11.73
CA VAL A 172 2.67 12.04 -10.61
C VAL A 172 3.77 11.00 -10.46
N LEU A 173 4.37 10.92 -9.28
CA LEU A 173 5.43 9.97 -8.97
C LEU A 173 4.85 8.71 -8.33
N VAL A 174 5.10 7.56 -8.96
CA VAL A 174 4.61 6.24 -8.56
C VAL A 174 5.81 5.34 -8.26
N LYS A 175 5.78 4.66 -7.11
CA LYS A 175 6.78 3.66 -6.72
C LYS A 175 6.09 2.40 -6.26
N GLY A 176 6.32 1.30 -6.99
CA GLY A 176 5.58 0.05 -6.78
C GLY A 176 4.07 0.27 -6.95
N ASN A 177 3.31 0.11 -5.85
CA ASN A 177 1.85 0.24 -5.85
C ASN A 177 1.33 1.48 -5.07
N ARG A 178 2.18 2.50 -4.90
CA ARG A 178 1.82 3.74 -4.20
C ARG A 178 2.17 4.96 -5.03
N ILE A 179 1.34 5.99 -4.89
CA ILE A 179 1.60 7.33 -5.41
C ILE A 179 2.33 8.10 -4.31
N LEU A 180 3.59 8.43 -4.54
CA LEU A 180 4.42 9.15 -3.57
C LEU A 180 4.02 10.62 -3.51
N SER A 181 3.99 11.27 -4.67
CA SER A 181 3.71 12.69 -4.81
C SER A 181 2.98 13.00 -6.12
N ALA A 182 2.27 14.13 -6.16
CA ALA A 182 1.66 14.68 -7.36
C ALA A 182 2.03 16.16 -7.53
N GLY A 183 1.88 16.68 -8.75
CA GLY A 183 2.29 18.05 -9.07
C GLY A 183 3.81 18.24 -9.06
N VAL A 184 4.58 17.18 -9.32
CA VAL A 184 6.04 17.21 -9.34
C VAL A 184 6.52 17.91 -10.61
N ILE A 185 7.40 18.91 -10.48
CA ILE A 185 7.99 19.59 -11.63
C ILE A 185 9.33 18.93 -11.96
N LEU A 186 9.41 18.35 -13.15
CA LEU A 186 10.58 17.63 -13.64
C LEU A 186 11.49 18.54 -14.48
N PRO A 187 12.80 18.26 -14.54
CA PRO A 187 13.70 18.92 -15.49
C PRO A 187 13.30 18.62 -16.94
N LEU A 188 13.41 19.62 -17.80
CA LEU A 188 13.10 19.50 -19.24
C LEU A 188 14.35 19.09 -20.02
N SER A 189 14.21 18.13 -20.93
CA SER A 189 15.27 17.83 -21.90
C SER A 189 15.40 18.96 -22.94
N ARG A 190 16.62 19.16 -23.43
CA ARG A 190 16.93 20.06 -24.56
C ARG A 190 16.74 19.35 -25.91
N GLN A 191 16.59 18.02 -25.91
CA GLN A 191 16.39 17.25 -27.13
C GLN A 191 14.94 17.39 -27.62
N GLY A 192 14.76 17.78 -28.89
CA GLY A 192 13.44 17.79 -29.52
C GLY A 192 12.50 18.92 -29.08
N LEU A 193 13.03 20.05 -28.55
CA LEU A 193 12.29 21.25 -28.15
C LEU A 193 11.24 21.73 -29.17
N ASN A 194 11.49 21.52 -30.46
CA ASN A 194 10.61 21.98 -31.54
C ASN A 194 9.55 20.94 -31.98
N ARG A 195 9.55 19.73 -31.40
CA ARG A 195 8.72 18.59 -31.83
C ARG A 195 7.79 18.07 -30.72
N TYR A 196 8.03 18.47 -29.48
CA TYR A 196 7.39 17.91 -28.29
C TYR A 196 6.88 19.01 -27.36
N GLY A 197 5.69 18.80 -26.78
CA GLY A 197 5.17 19.66 -25.72
C GLY A 197 5.95 19.51 -24.42
N THR A 198 5.69 20.41 -23.47
CA THR A 198 6.41 20.49 -22.18
C THR A 198 6.39 19.18 -21.39
N ARG A 199 5.25 18.48 -21.29
CA ARG A 199 5.13 17.19 -20.60
C ARG A 199 6.01 16.09 -21.20
N HIS A 200 6.15 16.08 -22.52
CA HIS A 200 7.03 15.12 -23.22
C HIS A 200 8.50 15.44 -22.96
N LEU A 201 8.88 16.71 -23.03
CA LEU A 201 10.25 17.15 -22.72
C LEU A 201 10.62 16.87 -21.25
N ALA A 202 9.66 16.97 -20.33
CA ALA A 202 9.84 16.65 -18.93
C ALA A 202 10.06 15.14 -18.71
N ALA A 203 9.29 14.30 -19.42
CA ALA A 203 9.48 12.85 -19.43
C ALA A 203 10.84 12.43 -20.00
N LEU A 204 11.29 13.07 -21.08
CA LEU A 204 12.64 12.88 -21.62
C LEU A 204 13.71 13.31 -20.61
N GLY A 205 13.60 14.49 -20.02
CA GLY A 205 14.61 15.04 -19.12
C GLY A 205 14.84 14.19 -17.87
N ILE A 206 13.79 13.61 -17.28
CA ILE A 206 13.96 12.72 -16.12
C ILE A 206 14.52 11.34 -16.53
N THR A 207 14.11 10.80 -17.67
CA THR A 207 14.58 9.48 -18.14
C THR A 207 15.97 9.51 -18.75
N GLU A 208 16.49 10.67 -19.12
CA GLU A 208 17.91 10.88 -19.45
C GLU A 208 18.81 10.86 -18.21
N ARG A 209 18.30 11.34 -17.06
CA ARG A 209 19.05 11.39 -15.80
C ARG A 209 19.01 10.07 -15.03
N PHE A 210 17.92 9.31 -15.19
CA PHE A 210 17.69 8.07 -14.44
C PHE A 210 17.33 6.91 -15.37
N ASP A 211 18.23 5.93 -15.47
CA ASP A 211 18.07 4.76 -16.32
C ASP A 211 16.95 3.80 -15.84
N ARG A 212 16.66 3.78 -14.54
CA ARG A 212 15.62 2.93 -13.93
C ARG A 212 14.34 3.72 -13.64
N CYS A 213 13.96 4.55 -14.60
CA CYS A 213 12.76 5.36 -14.58
C CYS A 213 12.00 5.17 -15.90
N LEU A 214 10.68 5.03 -15.83
CA LEU A 214 9.81 5.12 -17.00
C LEU A 214 8.83 6.26 -16.82
N CYS A 215 8.49 6.93 -17.91
CA CYS A 215 7.49 7.98 -17.89
C CYS A 215 6.41 7.70 -18.92
N ILE A 216 5.17 7.66 -18.46
CA ILE A 216 3.98 7.53 -19.30
C ILE A 216 3.46 8.95 -19.53
N VAL A 217 3.32 9.32 -20.80
CA VAL A 217 2.84 10.64 -21.21
C VAL A 217 1.57 10.48 -22.02
N VAL A 218 0.56 11.27 -21.69
CA VAL A 218 -0.68 11.41 -22.45
C VAL A 218 -0.74 12.83 -22.99
N SER A 219 -0.85 12.97 -24.31
CA SER A 219 -0.96 14.27 -24.97
C SER A 219 -2.34 14.90 -24.73
N GLU A 220 -2.37 16.16 -24.31
CA GLU A 220 -3.62 16.92 -24.16
C GLU A 220 -4.23 17.32 -25.51
N GLU A 221 -3.41 17.56 -26.53
CA GLU A 221 -3.89 17.99 -27.85
C GLU A 221 -4.49 16.81 -28.63
N THR A 222 -3.77 15.69 -28.63
CA THR A 222 -4.05 14.56 -29.52
C THR A 222 -4.59 13.32 -28.79
N GLY A 223 -4.54 13.29 -27.45
CA GLY A 223 -4.84 12.09 -26.67
C GLY A 223 -3.82 10.96 -26.85
N THR A 224 -2.73 11.18 -27.60
CA THR A 224 -1.76 10.13 -27.92
C THR A 224 -0.99 9.68 -26.68
N LEU A 225 -0.92 8.36 -26.47
CA LEU A 225 -0.05 7.75 -25.46
C LEU A 225 1.38 7.68 -25.97
N SER A 226 2.32 8.01 -25.10
CA SER A 226 3.76 7.88 -25.33
C SER A 226 4.44 7.31 -24.07
N LEU A 227 5.52 6.56 -24.27
CA LEU A 227 6.35 6.05 -23.19
C LEU A 227 7.78 6.57 -23.36
N ALA A 228 8.33 7.22 -22.34
CA ALA A 228 9.73 7.61 -22.30
C ALA A 228 10.53 6.62 -21.43
N LYS A 229 11.69 6.20 -21.94
CA LYS A 229 12.65 5.33 -21.25
C LYS A 229 14.06 5.65 -21.77
N GLN A 230 15.03 5.84 -20.87
CA GLN A 230 16.44 6.07 -21.22
C GLN A 230 16.64 7.18 -22.27
N GLY A 231 15.93 8.31 -22.11
CA GLY A 231 16.00 9.45 -23.05
C GLY A 231 15.43 9.18 -24.44
N ARG A 232 14.68 8.09 -24.63
CA ARG A 232 13.95 7.82 -25.88
C ARG A 232 12.46 7.83 -25.62
N LEU A 233 11.70 8.33 -26.60
CA LEU A 233 10.25 8.41 -26.55
C LEU A 233 9.64 7.50 -27.61
N GLU A 234 8.89 6.48 -27.19
CA GLU A 234 8.12 5.59 -28.04
C GLU A 234 6.69 6.14 -28.19
N ARG A 235 6.31 6.53 -29.43
CA ARG A 235 4.99 7.06 -29.76
C ARG A 235 4.64 6.81 -31.24
N PRO A 236 3.35 6.69 -31.61
CA PRO A 236 2.20 6.45 -30.73
C PRO A 236 2.21 5.00 -30.23
N ILE A 237 1.74 4.77 -28.99
CA ILE A 237 1.55 3.42 -28.44
C ILE A 237 0.08 3.15 -28.11
N THR A 238 -0.34 1.89 -28.20
CA THR A 238 -1.67 1.46 -27.73
C THR A 238 -1.63 1.15 -26.23
N SER A 239 -2.79 1.12 -25.57
CA SER A 239 -2.90 0.71 -24.17
C SER A 239 -2.38 -0.72 -23.93
N SER A 240 -2.63 -1.64 -24.88
CA SER A 240 -2.10 -3.01 -24.85
C SER A 240 -0.57 -3.02 -24.94
N ARG A 241 0.01 -2.26 -25.88
CA ARG A 241 1.46 -2.17 -26.04
C ARG A 241 2.12 -1.54 -24.81
N LEU A 242 1.48 -0.54 -24.21
CA LEU A 242 1.94 0.06 -22.95
C LEU A 242 1.97 -0.97 -21.82
N GLN A 243 0.95 -1.82 -21.71
CA GLN A 243 0.90 -2.89 -20.70
C GLN A 243 2.06 -3.88 -20.88
N ASP A 244 2.33 -4.30 -22.12
CA ASP A 244 3.44 -5.21 -22.42
C ASP A 244 4.79 -4.58 -22.02
N LEU A 245 5.05 -3.35 -22.47
CA LEU A 245 6.30 -2.64 -22.19
C LEU A 245 6.54 -2.40 -20.70
N LEU A 246 5.48 -2.06 -19.96
CA LEU A 246 5.55 -1.91 -18.50
C LEU A 246 5.82 -3.26 -17.82
N SER A 247 5.12 -4.32 -18.23
CA SER A 247 5.30 -5.65 -17.65
C SER A 247 6.73 -6.16 -17.85
N GLU A 248 7.31 -5.91 -19.02
CA GLU A 248 8.69 -6.27 -19.35
C GLU A 248 9.68 -5.45 -18.51
N ALA A 249 9.46 -4.15 -18.36
CA ALA A 249 10.31 -3.27 -17.56
C ALA A 249 10.29 -3.61 -16.07
N LEU A 250 9.13 -3.99 -15.51
CA LEU A 250 9.04 -4.45 -14.12
C LEU A 250 9.65 -5.84 -13.92
N ALA A 251 9.55 -6.74 -14.90
CA ALA A 251 10.17 -8.07 -14.82
C ALA A 251 11.70 -8.01 -14.84
N GLN A 252 12.28 -7.03 -15.55
CA GLN A 252 13.72 -6.79 -15.61
C GLN A 252 14.27 -6.04 -14.38
N ALA A 253 13.41 -5.48 -13.53
CA ALA A 253 13.85 -4.82 -12.31
C ALA A 253 14.36 -5.87 -11.29
N PRO A 254 15.63 -5.82 -10.86
CA PRO A 254 16.13 -6.76 -9.87
C PRO A 254 15.37 -6.58 -8.55
N LYS A 255 14.98 -7.70 -7.94
CA LYS A 255 14.40 -7.78 -6.58
C LYS A 255 15.40 -7.20 -5.57
N SER A 256 15.46 -5.88 -5.42
CA SER A 256 16.35 -5.24 -4.46
C SER A 256 15.78 -5.37 -3.05
N ALA A 257 16.15 -6.49 -2.41
CA ALA A 257 16.60 -6.60 -1.04
C ALA A 257 16.02 -5.62 -0.01
N THR A 258 14.91 -6.02 0.62
CA THR A 258 14.67 -5.68 2.03
C THR A 258 15.69 -6.43 2.88
N LYS A 259 16.91 -5.89 2.96
CA LYS A 259 17.87 -6.21 4.02
C LYS A 259 18.28 -4.88 4.63
N SER A 260 17.38 -4.32 5.45
CA SER A 260 17.78 -3.31 6.44
C SER A 260 18.66 -4.04 7.45
N ALA A 261 19.96 -4.04 7.18
CA ALA A 261 20.99 -4.41 8.11
C ALA A 261 21.05 -3.31 9.17
N GLY A 262 20.84 -3.70 10.42
CA GLY A 262 21.20 -2.88 11.56
C GLY A 262 22.67 -2.48 11.46
N ARG A 263 22.93 -1.19 11.59
CA ARG A 263 24.26 -0.70 11.94
C ARG A 263 24.12 0.11 13.22
N SER A 264 24.43 -0.56 14.31
CA SER A 264 24.80 0.02 15.60
C SER A 264 25.82 1.12 15.38
N VAL A 265 25.48 2.35 15.77
CA VAL A 265 26.46 3.42 15.94
C VAL A 265 26.93 3.34 17.39
N SER A 266 28.07 2.70 17.60
CA SER A 266 28.92 2.89 18.77
C SER A 266 29.55 4.28 18.66
N VAL A 267 29.09 5.22 19.49
CA VAL A 267 29.78 6.50 19.68
C VAL A 267 30.91 6.23 20.66
N ASP A 268 32.12 6.17 20.11
CA ASP A 268 33.37 6.18 20.86
C ASP A 268 33.60 7.61 21.37
N SER A 269 33.49 7.79 22.68
CA SER A 269 33.78 9.03 23.37
C SER A 269 35.18 8.96 23.96
N SER A 270 36.16 9.47 23.22
CA SER A 270 37.46 9.83 23.78
C SER A 270 38.11 10.90 22.92
N GLU A 271 38.11 12.15 23.41
CA GLU A 271 39.33 12.93 23.51
C GLU A 271 39.20 14.01 24.61
N PRO A 272 40.28 14.31 25.36
CA PRO A 272 40.27 15.23 26.50
C PRO A 272 40.84 16.63 26.17
N LEU A 273 40.87 17.49 27.20
CA LEU A 273 41.48 18.83 27.34
C LEU A 273 40.59 20.05 27.02
N ALA A 274 40.05 20.66 28.08
CA ALA A 274 40.55 21.92 28.63
C ALA A 274 39.96 22.14 30.04
#